data_AF-A0A1N7I4W3-F1
#
_entry.id   AF-A0A1N7I4W3-F1
#
_cell.length_a   1.000
_cell.length_b   1.000
_cell.length_c   1.000
_cell.angle_alpha   90.00
_cell.angle_beta   90.00
_cell.angle_gamma   90.00
#
_symmetry.space_group_name_H-M   'P 1'
#
loop_
_entity.id
_entity.type
_entity.pdbx_description
1 polymer ?
#
loop_
_entity_poly.entity_id
_entity_poly.type
_entity_poly.pdbx_seq_one_letter_code
_entity_poly.pdbx_strand_id
1 'polypeptide(L)'
;MKKQLFLALLLTSTLLTVNCSGSNNEDDNTPTNPQPSNPHLTPYFHPPVWIQGTWGVSNSTTAQKIYKFTTEDFVMLVTGTEQSMTGIINSTPKGASTSEISSENEYKFSINYKATGTVQSFEFKKISATQIQWKDNVSNTWNTLIKF
;
A
#
# COMPACT_ATOMS: atom_id res chain seq x y z
N MET A 1 -48.76 -34.01 5.85
CA MET A 1 -49.40 -33.47 7.08
C MET A 1 -48.49 -33.73 8.27
N LYS A 2 -48.39 -32.74 9.17
CA LYS A 2 -47.70 -32.74 10.48
C LYS A 2 -46.18 -32.57 10.43
N LYS A 3 -45.53 -31.76 11.27
CA LYS A 3 -45.88 -30.63 12.16
C LYS A 3 -44.51 -30.02 12.53
N GLN A 4 -44.45 -28.70 12.64
CA GLN A 4 -43.25 -27.93 13.01
C GLN A 4 -42.72 -28.28 14.40
N LEU A 5 -41.41 -28.11 14.61
CA LEU A 5 -40.89 -27.60 15.88
C LEU A 5 -39.64 -26.76 15.61
N PHE A 6 -39.81 -25.44 15.67
CA PHE A 6 -38.72 -24.47 15.81
C PHE A 6 -38.35 -24.41 17.29
N LEU A 7 -37.05 -24.51 17.61
CA LEU A 7 -36.54 -24.15 18.93
C LEU A 7 -35.41 -23.14 18.75
N ALA A 8 -35.75 -21.87 18.96
CA ALA A 8 -34.82 -20.76 19.03
C ALA A 8 -34.22 -20.69 20.44
N LEU A 9 -32.89 -20.72 20.55
CA LEU A 9 -32.18 -20.47 21.80
C LEU A 9 -31.65 -19.03 21.77
N LEU A 10 -32.38 -18.15 22.46
CA LEU A 10 -31.95 -16.79 22.80
C LEU A 10 -30.90 -16.85 23.92
N LEU A 11 -29.71 -16.31 23.66
CA LEU A 11 -28.74 -16.00 24.72
C LEU A 11 -28.35 -14.53 24.61
N THR A 12 -29.08 -13.69 25.33
CA THR A 12 -28.79 -12.26 25.53
C THR A 12 -27.73 -12.12 26.63
N SER A 13 -26.53 -11.67 26.28
CA SER A 13 -25.53 -11.22 27.25
C SER A 13 -25.33 -9.71 27.11
N THR A 14 -26.08 -8.94 27.90
CA THR A 14 -25.85 -7.52 28.16
C THR A 14 -24.84 -7.39 29.30
N LEU A 15 -23.63 -6.91 29.00
CA LEU A 15 -22.66 -6.50 30.01
C LEU A 15 -22.36 -5.00 29.86
N LEU A 16 -23.12 -4.24 30.66
CA LEU A 16 -22.69 -3.14 31.53
C LEU A 16 -21.63 -2.17 30.98
N THR A 17 -22.12 -0.99 30.59
CA THR A 17 -21.35 0.24 30.44
C THR A 17 -20.81 0.72 31.79
N VAL A 18 -19.48 0.82 31.92
CA VAL A 18 -18.83 1.55 33.02
C VAL A 18 -18.86 3.05 32.69
N ASN A 19 -19.76 3.76 33.36
CA ASN A 19 -19.84 5.22 33.36
C ASN A 19 -19.12 5.72 34.63
N CYS A 20 -17.86 6.13 34.51
CA CYS A 20 -17.17 6.85 35.58
C CYS A 20 -17.58 8.32 35.50
N SER A 21 -18.64 8.66 36.22
CA SER A 21 -18.98 10.04 36.56
C SER A 21 -18.07 10.49 37.70
N GLY A 22 -17.10 11.34 37.37
CA GLY A 22 -16.40 12.17 38.33
C GLY A 22 -16.88 13.61 38.17
N SER A 23 -17.84 14.03 39.01
CA SER A 23 -18.16 15.44 39.16
C SER A 23 -17.34 16.01 40.31
N ASN A 24 -16.48 16.98 40.03
CA ASN A 24 -16.12 18.04 40.96
C ASN A 24 -15.99 19.32 40.12
N ASN A 25 -16.80 20.32 40.49
CA ASN A 25 -16.78 21.65 39.91
C ASN A 25 -15.43 22.32 40.16
N GLU A 26 -14.91 23.03 39.16
CA GLU A 26 -14.36 24.37 39.29
C GLU A 26 -14.25 24.98 37.89
N ASP A 27 -14.87 26.14 37.70
CA ASP A 27 -14.79 26.96 36.51
C ASP A 27 -13.33 27.30 36.23
N ASP A 28 -12.81 26.94 35.04
CA ASP A 28 -11.78 27.77 34.43
C ASP A 28 -11.77 27.66 32.90
N ASN A 29 -11.85 28.82 32.26
CA ASN A 29 -11.82 28.99 30.81
C ASN A 29 -10.52 28.40 30.25
N THR A 30 -10.60 27.23 29.62
CA THR A 30 -9.46 26.65 28.89
C THR A 30 -9.78 26.59 27.40
N PRO A 31 -8.93 27.17 26.54
CA PRO A 31 -9.16 27.19 25.11
C PRO A 31 -9.08 25.76 24.56
N THR A 32 -10.06 25.39 23.73
CA THR A 32 -10.06 24.16 22.94
C THR A 32 -8.79 24.12 22.09
N ASN A 33 -7.76 23.44 22.61
CA ASN A 33 -6.57 23.10 21.86
C ASN A 33 -7.01 22.07 20.79
N PRO A 34 -6.92 22.36 19.48
CA PRO A 34 -7.21 21.35 18.48
C PRO A 34 -6.22 20.20 18.69
N GLN A 35 -6.78 19.02 18.94
CA GLN A 35 -6.05 17.76 19.02
C GLN A 35 -5.10 17.68 17.80
N PRO A 36 -3.79 17.42 17.99
CA PRO A 36 -2.86 17.39 16.87
C PRO A 36 -3.33 16.31 15.88
N SER A 37 -3.67 16.74 14.67
CA SER A 37 -3.88 15.83 13.54
C SER A 37 -2.62 14.98 13.42
N ASN A 38 -2.78 13.65 13.47
CA ASN A 38 -1.72 12.69 13.17
C ASN A 38 -0.97 13.18 11.92
N PRO A 39 0.37 13.38 11.96
CA PRO A 39 1.08 13.88 10.80
C PRO A 39 0.78 12.95 9.63
N HIS A 40 0.13 13.48 8.59
CA HIS A 40 -0.06 12.77 7.35
C HIS A 40 1.33 12.51 6.79
N LEU A 41 1.83 11.28 6.98
CA LEU A 41 3.13 10.88 6.47
C LEU A 41 3.06 11.05 4.95
N THR A 42 3.93 11.89 4.41
CA THR A 42 4.08 12.03 2.96
C THR A 42 4.41 10.65 2.38
N PRO A 43 3.63 10.14 1.40
CA PRO A 43 3.89 8.84 0.78
C PRO A 43 5.32 8.72 0.24
N TYR A 44 5.87 7.50 0.24
CA TYR A 44 7.20 7.25 -0.31
C TYR A 44 7.22 7.24 -1.84
N PHE A 45 6.08 6.92 -2.47
CA PHE A 45 5.96 6.78 -3.91
C PHE A 45 4.80 7.65 -4.40
N HIS A 46 4.97 8.26 -5.57
CA HIS A 46 3.97 9.08 -6.25
C HIS A 46 3.79 8.62 -7.71
N PRO A 47 3.30 7.38 -7.96
CA PRO A 47 3.19 6.88 -9.32
C PRO A 47 2.22 7.74 -10.17
N PRO A 48 2.60 8.14 -11.39
CA PRO A 48 1.74 8.92 -12.26
C PRO A 48 0.49 8.12 -12.67
N VAL A 49 -0.62 8.82 -12.92
CA VAL A 49 -1.93 8.20 -13.21
C VAL A 49 -1.86 7.14 -14.32
N TRP A 50 -1.02 7.34 -15.35
CA TRP A 50 -0.93 6.43 -16.48
C TRP A 50 -0.38 5.03 -16.12
N ILE A 51 0.42 4.91 -15.05
CA ILE A 51 0.98 3.63 -14.61
C ILE A 51 0.17 2.97 -13.50
N GLN A 52 -0.83 3.66 -12.93
CA GLN A 52 -1.66 3.09 -11.87
C GLN A 52 -2.47 1.88 -12.37
N GLY A 53 -2.57 0.86 -11.52
CA GLY A 53 -3.16 -0.44 -11.82
C GLY A 53 -2.17 -1.59 -11.68
N THR A 54 -2.60 -2.78 -12.09
CA THR A 54 -1.83 -4.03 -11.99
C THR A 54 -1.33 -4.44 -13.37
N TRP A 55 -0.05 -4.78 -13.47
CA TRP A 55 0.66 -5.09 -14.71
C TRP A 55 1.41 -6.40 -14.56
N GLY A 56 1.33 -7.27 -15.56
CA GLY A 56 2.09 -8.51 -15.56
C GLY A 56 2.33 -9.05 -16.97
N VAL A 57 3.14 -10.10 -17.03
CA VAL A 57 3.39 -10.81 -18.30
C VAL A 57 2.14 -11.59 -18.70
N SER A 58 1.67 -11.40 -19.94
CA SER A 58 0.47 -12.09 -20.43
C SER A 58 0.67 -13.59 -20.67
N ASN A 59 1.91 -14.03 -20.90
CA ASN A 59 2.22 -15.39 -21.35
C ASN A 59 3.59 -15.87 -20.84
N SER A 60 3.74 -16.39 -19.60
CA SER A 60 4.94 -17.20 -19.28
C SER A 60 4.88 -17.98 -17.96
N THR A 61 5.51 -19.15 -18.00
CA THR A 61 5.85 -20.13 -16.95
C THR A 61 6.97 -19.69 -16.00
N THR A 62 7.49 -18.48 -16.14
CA THR A 62 8.44 -17.87 -15.18
C THR A 62 7.66 -17.20 -14.05
N ALA A 63 8.17 -17.31 -12.82
CA ALA A 63 7.60 -16.67 -11.63
C ALA A 63 7.03 -15.29 -11.98
N GLN A 64 5.70 -15.17 -11.92
CA GLN A 64 4.95 -14.08 -12.54
C GLN A 64 5.44 -12.75 -11.94
N LYS A 65 6.21 -11.98 -12.72
CA LYS A 65 6.53 -10.59 -12.35
C LYS A 65 5.26 -9.79 -12.52
N ILE A 66 4.60 -9.51 -11.40
CA ILE A 66 3.41 -8.68 -11.35
C ILE A 66 3.73 -7.46 -10.49
N TYR A 67 3.42 -6.30 -11.03
CA TYR A 67 3.61 -5.00 -10.41
C TYR A 67 2.28 -4.29 -10.28
N LYS A 68 2.01 -3.72 -9.12
CA LYS A 68 0.80 -2.93 -8.85
C LYS A 68 1.21 -1.56 -8.36
N PHE A 69 0.67 -0.54 -9.00
CA PHE A 69 0.90 0.85 -8.64
C PHE A 69 -0.41 1.44 -8.13
N THR A 70 -0.36 1.99 -6.93
CA THR A 70 -1.44 2.78 -6.35
C THR A 70 -1.08 4.26 -6.39
N THR A 71 -1.90 5.13 -5.81
CA THR A 71 -1.57 6.55 -5.67
C THR A 71 -0.38 6.80 -4.74
N GLU A 72 -0.05 5.86 -3.85
CA GLU A 72 0.87 6.07 -2.73
C GLU A 72 1.89 4.93 -2.52
N ASP A 73 1.85 3.90 -3.37
CA ASP A 73 2.65 2.69 -3.18
C ASP A 73 2.99 1.99 -4.50
N PHE A 74 4.10 1.27 -4.46
CA PHE A 74 4.51 0.29 -5.44
C PHE A 74 4.53 -1.09 -4.78
N VAL A 75 3.76 -2.02 -5.33
CA VAL A 75 3.58 -3.36 -4.80
C VAL A 75 4.13 -4.37 -5.80
N MET A 76 5.01 -5.25 -5.31
CA MET A 76 5.46 -6.41 -6.07
C MET A 76 4.66 -7.63 -5.67
N LEU A 77 4.19 -8.39 -6.63
CA LEU A 77 3.57 -9.70 -6.38
C LEU A 77 4.63 -10.76 -6.67
N VAL A 78 5.19 -11.34 -5.62
CA VAL A 78 6.22 -12.37 -5.68
C VAL A 78 5.61 -13.68 -5.20
N THR A 79 5.62 -14.71 -6.06
CA THR A 79 5.11 -16.05 -5.71
C THR A 79 3.70 -16.05 -5.08
N GLY A 80 2.81 -15.18 -5.56
CA GLY A 80 1.44 -15.04 -5.05
C GLY A 80 1.28 -14.22 -3.77
N THR A 81 2.36 -13.64 -3.24
CA THR A 81 2.32 -12.74 -2.08
C THR A 81 2.50 -11.29 -2.53
N GLU A 82 1.59 -10.41 -2.10
CA GLU A 82 1.75 -8.96 -2.27
C GLU A 82 2.81 -8.42 -1.31
N GLN A 83 3.77 -7.65 -1.83
CA GLN A 83 4.80 -6.96 -1.07
C GLN A 83 4.68 -5.46 -1.31
N SER A 84 4.11 -4.74 -0.35
CA SER A 84 4.10 -3.26 -0.34
C SER A 84 5.50 -2.73 -0.09
N MET A 85 6.03 -1.91 -0.99
CA MET A 85 7.35 -1.30 -0.76
C MET A 85 7.27 -0.28 0.37
N THR A 86 6.18 0.48 0.50
CA THR A 86 5.95 1.34 1.67
C THR A 86 6.00 0.54 2.98
N GLY A 87 5.36 -0.63 3.03
CA GLY A 87 5.41 -1.53 4.19
C GLY A 87 6.82 -2.06 4.48
N ILE A 88 7.59 -2.42 3.45
CA ILE A 88 8.98 -2.85 3.60
C ILE A 88 9.85 -1.70 4.14
N ILE A 89 9.69 -0.50 3.60
CA ILE A 89 10.45 0.67 4.06
C ILE A 89 10.15 0.96 5.53
N ASN A 90 8.88 0.94 5.93
CA ASN A 90 8.45 1.19 7.32
C ASN A 90 8.95 0.12 8.31
N SER A 91 9.11 -1.13 7.87
CA SER A 91 9.60 -2.23 8.71
C SER A 91 11.12 -2.41 8.67
N THR A 92 11.82 -1.75 7.75
CA THR A 92 13.28 -1.84 7.65
C THR A 92 13.94 -1.01 8.75
N PRO A 93 14.93 -1.55 9.49
CA PRO A 93 15.71 -0.76 10.44
C PRO A 93 16.32 0.49 9.78
N LYS A 94 16.17 1.65 10.43
CA LYS A 94 16.56 2.99 9.89
C LYS A 94 15.76 3.42 8.65
N GLY A 95 14.81 2.63 8.16
CA GLY A 95 13.99 2.90 6.98
C GLY A 95 14.79 3.00 5.68
N ALA A 96 14.20 3.68 4.71
CA ALA A 96 14.79 3.97 3.41
C ALA A 96 14.47 5.41 2.98
N SER A 97 15.12 5.86 1.91
CA SER A 97 14.70 7.05 1.15
C SER A 97 14.37 6.66 -0.27
N THR A 98 13.39 7.35 -0.87
CA THR A 98 13.00 7.17 -2.26
C THR A 98 13.43 8.38 -3.11
N SER A 99 13.70 8.13 -4.38
CA SER A 99 13.89 9.16 -5.40
C SER A 99 13.12 8.74 -6.64
N GLU A 100 12.38 9.67 -7.23
CA GLU A 100 11.47 9.42 -8.34
C GLU A 100 11.75 10.39 -9.51
N ILE A 101 11.69 9.87 -10.73
CA ILE A 101 11.66 10.64 -11.96
C ILE A 101 10.39 10.24 -12.68
N SER A 102 9.48 11.19 -12.89
CA SER A 102 8.18 10.97 -13.49
C SER A 102 7.96 11.91 -14.66
N SER A 103 7.44 11.37 -15.76
CA SER A 103 7.05 12.09 -16.97
C SER A 103 5.80 11.45 -17.60
N GLU A 104 5.34 11.98 -18.73
CA GLU A 104 4.19 11.42 -19.45
C GLU A 104 4.41 9.98 -19.95
N ASN A 105 5.68 9.59 -20.19
CA ASN A 105 6.04 8.32 -20.82
C ASN A 105 7.03 7.47 -20.03
N GLU A 106 7.64 7.99 -18.97
CA GLU A 106 8.60 7.26 -18.14
C GLU A 106 8.31 7.46 -16.66
N TYR A 107 8.47 6.38 -15.89
CA TYR A 107 8.48 6.42 -14.43
C TYR A 107 9.66 5.60 -13.93
N LYS A 108 10.56 6.24 -13.20
CA LYS A 108 11.76 5.62 -12.61
C LYS A 108 11.79 5.95 -11.15
N PHE A 109 12.19 4.99 -10.35
CA PHE A 109 12.42 5.26 -8.94
C PHE A 109 13.52 4.38 -8.38
N SER A 110 14.06 4.81 -7.25
CA SER A 110 15.03 4.05 -6.47
C SER A 110 14.67 4.07 -4.99
N ILE A 111 14.96 2.97 -4.31
CA ILE A 111 14.84 2.81 -2.87
C ILE A 111 16.26 2.63 -2.33
N ASN A 112 16.71 3.55 -1.49
CA ASN A 112 18.00 3.47 -0.80
C ASN A 112 17.78 3.08 0.66
N TYR A 113 18.10 1.83 0.99
CA TYR A 113 17.94 1.28 2.33
C TYR A 113 19.05 1.77 3.26
N LYS A 114 18.72 2.59 4.25
CA LYS A 114 19.72 3.31 5.07
C LYS A 114 20.58 2.41 5.93
N ALA A 115 20.09 1.23 6.31
CA ALA A 115 20.85 0.28 7.11
C ALA A 115 21.98 -0.41 6.32
N THR A 116 21.75 -0.74 5.05
CA THR A 116 22.69 -1.52 4.23
C THR A 116 23.39 -0.68 3.15
N GLY A 117 22.85 0.50 2.81
CA GLY A 117 23.26 1.28 1.65
C GLY A 117 22.86 0.65 0.31
N THR A 118 22.07 -0.44 0.32
CA THR A 118 21.60 -1.10 -0.90
C THR A 118 20.63 -0.18 -1.63
N VAL A 119 20.86 -0.02 -2.93
CA VAL A 119 19.96 0.73 -3.83
C VAL A 119 19.22 -0.26 -4.71
N GLN A 120 17.90 -0.24 -4.65
CA GLN A 120 17.03 -0.98 -5.55
C GLN A 120 16.36 0.00 -6.51
N SER A 121 16.58 -0.18 -7.81
CA SER A 121 16.06 0.73 -8.84
C SER A 121 15.05 0.05 -9.75
N PHE A 122 14.08 0.80 -10.24
CA PHE A 122 13.10 0.35 -11.22
C PHE A 122 12.90 1.41 -12.30
N GLU A 123 12.69 0.94 -13.53
CA GLU A 123 12.48 1.80 -14.69
C GLU A 123 11.34 1.23 -15.55
N PHE A 124 10.35 2.08 -15.82
CA PHE A 124 9.16 1.76 -16.58
C PHE A 124 8.92 2.77 -17.72
N LYS A 125 8.40 2.28 -18.83
CA LYS A 125 7.98 3.08 -20.00
C LYS A 125 6.53 2.82 -20.34
N LYS A 126 5.79 3.89 -20.63
CA LYS A 126 4.44 3.82 -21.19
C LYS A 126 4.52 3.42 -22.66
N ILE A 127 3.72 2.43 -23.06
CA ILE A 127 3.53 2.06 -24.47
C ILE A 127 2.11 2.42 -24.93
N SER A 128 1.11 2.07 -24.12
CA SER A 128 -0.29 2.42 -24.35
C SER A 128 -1.05 2.46 -23.01
N ALA A 129 -2.37 2.65 -23.04
CA ALA A 129 -3.21 2.57 -21.85
C ALA A 129 -3.24 1.16 -21.21
N THR A 130 -2.89 0.12 -21.99
CA THR A 130 -2.96 -1.30 -21.58
C THR A 130 -1.61 -2.01 -21.66
N GLN A 131 -0.53 -1.29 -22.02
CA GLN A 131 0.82 -1.84 -22.12
C GLN A 131 1.87 -0.90 -21.55
N ILE A 132 2.79 -1.45 -20.76
CA ILE A 132 4.03 -0.79 -20.32
C ILE A 132 5.23 -1.70 -20.59
N GLN A 133 6.43 -1.15 -20.51
CA GLN A 133 7.66 -1.92 -20.44
C GLN A 133 8.35 -1.70 -19.10
N TRP A 134 8.92 -2.78 -18.56
CA TRP A 134 9.81 -2.76 -17.40
C TRP A 134 11.22 -3.16 -17.82
N LYS A 135 12.22 -2.43 -17.34
CA LYS A 135 13.62 -2.76 -17.59
C LYS A 135 14.16 -3.71 -16.54
N ASP A 136 14.62 -4.89 -16.97
CA ASP A 136 15.34 -5.81 -16.11
C ASP A 136 16.75 -5.29 -15.85
N ASN A 137 17.10 -5.04 -14.60
CA ASN A 137 18.41 -4.50 -14.24
C ASN A 137 19.56 -5.51 -14.42
N VAL A 138 19.27 -6.81 -14.42
CA VAL A 138 20.29 -7.87 -14.57
C VAL A 138 20.62 -8.07 -16.03
N SER A 139 19.61 -8.27 -16.89
CA SER A 139 19.81 -8.49 -18.32
C SER A 139 19.88 -7.20 -19.15
N ASN A 140 19.50 -6.06 -18.56
CA ASN A 140 19.37 -4.77 -19.24
C ASN A 140 18.37 -4.80 -20.42
N THR A 141 17.37 -5.69 -20.36
CA THR A 141 16.35 -5.87 -21.41
C THR A 141 15.01 -5.27 -21.00
N TRP A 142 14.26 -4.76 -21.98
CA TRP A 142 12.89 -4.30 -21.78
C TRP A 142 11.90 -5.46 -21.93
N ASN A 143 11.06 -5.65 -20.93
CA ASN A 143 10.02 -6.67 -20.89
C ASN A 143 8.65 -6.00 -20.95
N THR A 144 7.78 -6.46 -21.84
CA THR A 144 6.42 -5.95 -21.97
C THR A 144 5.53 -6.51 -20.87
N LEU A 145 4.77 -5.64 -20.23
CA LEU A 145 3.75 -5.96 -19.24
C LEU A 145 2.40 -5.46 -19.73
N ILE A 146 1.37 -6.29 -19.54
CA ILE A 146 0.00 -6.03 -19.92
C ILE A 146 -0.80 -5.71 -18.66
N LYS A 147 -1.75 -4.78 -18.79
CA LYS A 147 -2.67 -4.43 -17.71
C LYS A 147 -3.67 -5.56 -17.47
N PHE A 148 -3.90 -5.91 -16.20
CA PHE A 148 -4.99 -6.81 -15.77
C PHE A 148 -6.28 -6.06 -15.48
#